data_AF-A0A7K0CDB5-F1
#
_entry.id   AF-A0A7K0CDB5-F1
#
_cell.length_a   1.000
_cell.length_b   1.000
_cell.length_c   1.000
_cell.angle_alpha   90.00
_cell.angle_beta   90.00
_cell.angle_gamma   90.00
#
_symmetry.space_group_name_H-M   'P 1'
#
loop_
_entity.id
_entity.type
_entity.pdbx_description
1 polymer ?
#
loop_
_entity_poly.entity_id
_entity_poly.type
_entity_poly.pdbx_seq_one_letter_code
_entity_poly.pdbx_strand_id
1 'polypeptide(L)'
;MKRLQRVGVAAAAGVTALLLTGCSQPTDSTEIVTFTDKHGRVCTAAVVVDREQNEGNDYEVSSLDCEYPPEGRTPGPTGYTPMPERTAD
;
A
#
# COMPACT_ATOMS: atom_id res chain seq x y z
N MET A 1 -17.14 4.60 66.02
CA MET A 1 -15.93 3.98 65.44
C MET A 1 -16.21 3.73 63.95
N LYS A 2 -15.85 4.65 63.04
CA LYS A 2 -14.68 4.57 62.11
C LYS A 2 -14.57 3.14 61.51
N ARG A 3 -14.81 2.95 60.21
CA ARG A 3 -13.89 3.34 59.12
C ARG A 3 -14.65 3.55 57.80
N LEU A 4 -14.43 4.72 57.20
CA LEU A 4 -14.67 4.99 55.78
C LEU A 4 -13.81 4.02 54.94
N GLN A 5 -14.44 3.20 54.10
CA GLN A 5 -13.73 2.55 53.01
C GLN A 5 -13.64 3.55 51.85
N ARG A 6 -12.42 4.04 51.66
CA ARG A 6 -12.01 4.92 50.57
C ARG A 6 -12.22 4.19 49.26
N VAL A 7 -13.15 4.68 48.44
CA VAL A 7 -13.24 4.36 47.02
C VAL A 7 -11.98 4.89 46.36
N GLY A 8 -11.07 3.97 45.98
CA GLY A 8 -9.85 4.30 45.25
C GLY A 8 -10.19 4.66 43.81
N VAL A 9 -10.28 5.96 43.51
CA VAL A 9 -10.28 6.49 42.14
C VAL A 9 -8.81 6.64 41.73
N ALA A 10 -8.23 5.62 41.08
CA ALA A 10 -6.88 5.71 40.53
C ALA A 10 -6.64 4.70 39.39
N ALA A 11 -7.59 4.54 38.46
CA ALA A 11 -7.45 3.62 37.32
C ALA A 11 -7.94 4.19 35.97
N ALA A 12 -7.97 5.52 35.81
CA ALA A 12 -8.43 6.13 34.55
C ALA A 12 -7.28 6.45 33.56
N ALA A 13 -6.02 6.50 34.01
CA ALA A 13 -4.89 6.92 33.16
C ALA A 13 -4.31 5.79 32.29
N GLY A 14 -4.51 4.52 32.64
CA GLY A 14 -3.95 3.39 31.88
C GLY A 14 -4.75 3.03 30.61
N VAL A 15 -6.06 3.27 30.62
CA VAL A 15 -6.96 2.88 29.51
C VAL A 15 -6.74 3.77 28.28
N THR A 16 -6.41 5.04 28.47
CA THR A 16 -6.24 6.00 27.36
C THR A 16 -5.02 5.71 26.49
N ALA A 17 -3.95 5.14 27.05
CA ALA A 17 -2.74 4.81 26.30
C ALA A 17 -2.91 3.57 25.39
N LEU A 18 -3.79 2.64 25.76
CA LEU A 18 -4.09 1.41 24.99
C LEU A 18 -4.98 1.66 23.77
N LEU A 19 -5.70 2.78 23.71
CA LEU A 19 -6.57 3.11 22.58
C LEU A 19 -5.81 3.70 21.37
N LEU A 20 -4.51 3.99 21.52
CA LEU A 20 -3.69 4.62 20.48
C LEU A 20 -2.95 3.61 19.57
N THR A 21 -3.06 2.30 19.82
CA THR A 21 -2.32 1.28 19.05
C THR A 21 -3.04 0.84 17.75
N GLY A 22 -4.11 1.53 17.35
CA GLY A 22 -4.91 1.18 16.17
C GLY A 22 -4.47 1.84 14.86
N CYS A 23 -3.51 2.75 14.88
CA CYS A 23 -3.00 3.39 13.66
C CYS A 23 -1.81 2.58 13.10
N SER A 24 -2.09 1.53 12.32
CA SER A 24 -1.08 0.93 11.45
C SER A 24 -0.91 1.77 10.18
N GLN A 25 0.32 1.86 9.67
CA GLN A 25 0.55 2.45 8.34
C GLN A 25 -0.13 1.57 7.27
N PRO A 26 -0.68 2.15 6.19
CA PRO A 26 -1.13 1.39 5.04
C PRO A 26 0.03 0.53 4.53
N THR A 27 -0.22 -0.76 4.35
CA THR A 27 0.75 -1.72 3.81
C THR A 27 0.67 -1.82 2.30
N ASP A 28 -0.48 -1.46 1.74
CA ASP A 28 -0.79 -1.55 0.33
C ASP A 28 -0.10 -0.42 -0.43
N SER A 29 0.37 -0.74 -1.63
CA SER A 29 0.99 0.25 -2.52
C SER A 29 0.49 0.06 -3.95
N THR A 30 0.70 1.05 -4.79
CA THR A 30 0.55 0.87 -6.24
C THR A 30 1.90 1.05 -6.92
N GLU A 31 2.16 0.17 -7.89
CA GLU A 31 3.35 0.20 -8.71
C GLU A 31 2.96 0.38 -10.19
N ILE A 32 3.72 1.20 -10.91
CA ILE A 32 3.66 1.27 -12.36
C ILE A 32 4.66 0.27 -12.92
N VAL A 33 4.15 -0.68 -13.71
CA VAL A 33 4.94 -1.75 -14.32
C VAL A 33 4.96 -1.57 -15.83
N THR A 34 6.14 -1.49 -16.41
CA THR A 34 6.32 -1.47 -17.87
C THR A 34 6.94 -2.77 -18.33
N PHE A 35 6.35 -3.45 -19.32
CA PHE A 35 6.85 -4.72 -19.86
C PHE A 35 6.50 -4.88 -21.33
N THR A 36 7.16 -5.81 -22.02
CA THR A 36 6.76 -6.21 -23.38
C THR A 36 5.95 -7.49 -23.32
N ASP A 37 4.76 -7.49 -23.91
CA ASP A 37 3.92 -8.69 -23.94
C ASP A 37 4.36 -9.69 -25.03
N LYS A 38 3.73 -10.88 -25.05
CA LYS A 38 4.00 -11.92 -26.03
C LYS A 38 3.68 -11.52 -27.48
N HIS A 39 2.94 -10.44 -27.69
CA HIS A 39 2.55 -9.93 -29.00
C HIS A 39 3.53 -8.86 -29.49
N GLY A 40 4.51 -8.45 -28.68
CA GLY A 40 5.49 -7.41 -29.02
C GLY A 40 5.03 -5.99 -28.70
N ARG A 41 3.94 -5.83 -27.93
CA ARG A 41 3.48 -4.51 -27.48
C ARG A 41 4.22 -4.11 -26.20
N VAL A 42 4.49 -2.83 -26.05
CA VAL A 42 4.94 -2.22 -24.79
C VAL A 42 3.69 -1.91 -23.97
N CYS A 43 3.59 -2.55 -22.82
CA CYS A 43 2.49 -2.38 -21.89
C CYS A 43 2.92 -1.59 -20.67
N THR A 44 2.05 -0.72 -20.19
CA THR A 44 2.13 -0.04 -18.89
C THR A 44 0.93 -0.46 -18.05
N ALA A 45 1.19 -0.99 -16.85
CA ALA A 45 0.16 -1.43 -15.92
C ALA A 45 0.26 -0.66 -14.61
N ALA A 46 -0.89 -0.31 -14.01
CA ALA A 46 -0.96 0.08 -12.61
C ALA A 46 -1.34 -1.16 -11.80
N VAL A 47 -0.43 -1.60 -10.95
CA VAL A 47 -0.57 -2.82 -10.15
C VAL A 47 -0.74 -2.44 -8.69
N VAL A 48 -1.87 -2.81 -8.10
CA VAL A 48 -2.08 -2.74 -6.66
C VAL A 48 -1.35 -3.93 -6.05
N VAL A 49 -0.47 -3.63 -5.10
CA VAL A 49 0.26 -4.61 -4.32
C VAL A 49 -0.35 -4.59 -2.92
N ASP A 50 -1.20 -5.58 -2.66
CA ASP A 50 -1.70 -5.84 -1.32
C ASP A 50 -0.61 -6.56 -0.53
N ARG A 51 -0.23 -5.98 0.60
CA ARG A 51 0.79 -6.55 1.48
C ARG A 51 0.14 -6.96 2.78
N GLU A 52 -0.54 -8.09 2.76
CA GLU A 52 -1.08 -8.68 3.97
C GLU A 52 0.06 -9.11 4.90
N GLN A 53 0.04 -8.54 6.10
CA GLN A 53 0.98 -8.92 7.14
C GLN A 53 0.74 -10.40 7.46
N ASN A 54 1.72 -11.24 7.09
CA ASN A 54 1.83 -12.69 7.27
C ASN A 54 1.35 -13.59 6.11
N GLU A 55 0.81 -13.07 5.01
CA GLU A 55 0.28 -13.90 3.90
C GLU A 55 1.04 -13.73 2.57
N GLY A 56 1.93 -12.74 2.47
CA GLY A 56 2.74 -12.47 1.28
C GLY A 56 2.29 -11.21 0.56
N ASN A 57 2.67 -11.08 -0.71
CA ASN A 57 2.21 -9.97 -1.54
C ASN A 57 1.28 -10.53 -2.62
N ASP A 58 0.09 -9.95 -2.70
CA ASP A 58 -0.86 -10.20 -3.79
C ASP A 58 -0.83 -9.02 -4.77
N TYR A 59 -0.89 -9.35 -6.06
CA TYR A 59 -0.75 -8.38 -7.15
C TYR A 59 -2.02 -8.35 -7.99
N GLU A 60 -2.69 -7.20 -8.02
CA GLU A 60 -3.88 -6.97 -8.83
C GLU A 60 -3.62 -5.90 -9.89
N VAL A 61 -3.89 -6.22 -11.16
CA VAL A 61 -3.77 -5.24 -12.26
C VAL A 61 -5.03 -4.38 -12.31
N SER A 62 -4.91 -3.13 -11.91
CA SER A 62 -6.02 -2.16 -11.89
C SER A 62 -6.26 -1.47 -13.24
N SER A 63 -5.19 -1.26 -14.02
CA SER A 63 -5.26 -0.74 -15.38
C SER A 63 -4.12 -1.31 -16.22
N LEU A 64 -4.35 -1.45 -17.53
CA LEU A 64 -3.37 -1.94 -18.49
C LEU A 64 -3.56 -1.20 -19.82
N ASP A 65 -2.51 -0.53 -20.26
CA ASP A 65 -2.43 0.09 -21.58
C ASP A 65 -1.29 -0.54 -22.38
N CYS A 66 -1.49 -0.84 -23.66
CA CYS A 66 -0.51 -1.54 -24.49
C CYS A 66 -0.48 -0.99 -25.92
N GLU A 67 0.70 -0.59 -26.38
CA GLU A 67 0.92 -0.04 -27.72
C GLU A 67 2.14 -0.72 -28.38
N TYR A 68 2.14 -0.86 -29.70
CA TYR A 68 3.34 -1.27 -30.43
C TYR A 68 4.41 -0.16 -30.42
N PRO A 69 5.70 -0.50 -30.31
CA PRO A 69 6.75 0.49 -30.43
C PRO A 69 6.76 1.09 -31.85
N PRO A 70 7.20 2.35 -32.00
CA PRO A 70 7.39 2.96 -33.33
C PRO A 70 8.32 2.11 -34.21
N GLU A 71 8.12 2.19 -35.53
CA GLU A 71 8.96 1.45 -36.49
C GLU A 71 10.45 1.70 -36.26
N GLY A 72 11.24 0.62 -36.32
CA GLY A 72 12.68 0.67 -36.09
C GLY A 72 13.11 0.88 -34.63
N ARG A 73 12.18 0.94 -33.67
CA ARG A 73 12.51 0.97 -32.23
C ARG A 73 12.24 -0.37 -31.56
N THR A 74 13.14 -0.75 -30.68
CA THR A 74 12.96 -1.86 -29.75
C THR A 74 12.33 -1.37 -28.45
N PRO A 75 11.46 -2.16 -27.81
CA PRO A 75 11.01 -1.90 -26.46
C PRO A 75 12.15 -1.64 -25.48
N GLY A 76 11.90 -0.78 -24.49
CA GLY A 76 12.77 -0.63 -23.34
C GLY A 76 12.77 -1.86 -22.44
N PRO A 77 13.65 -1.91 -21.43
CA PRO A 77 13.65 -2.98 -20.45
C PRO A 77 12.35 -2.98 -19.63
N THR A 78 12.00 -4.16 -19.10
CA THR A 78 10.95 -4.26 -18.09
C THR A 78 11.35 -3.47 -16.84
N GLY A 79 10.39 -2.76 -16.26
CA GLY A 79 10.62 -1.85 -15.14
C GLY A 79 9.44 -1.81 -14.18
N TYR A 80 9.75 -1.47 -12.93
CA TYR A 80 8.81 -1.29 -11.83
C TYR A 80 9.16 0.03 -11.17
N THR A 81 8.16 0.86 -10.90
CA THR A 81 8.37 2.13 -10.20
C THR A 81 7.18 2.40 -9.29
N PRO A 82 7.38 2.90 -8.06
CA PRO A 82 6.27 3.30 -7.21
C PRO A 82 5.37 4.31 -7.92
N MET A 83 4.06 4.25 -7.65
CA MET A 83 3.13 5.27 -8.10
C MET A 83 3.62 6.65 -7.63
N PRO A 84 3.68 7.66 -8.53
CA PRO A 84 3.99 9.02 -8.12
C PRO A 84 3.01 9.53 -7.08
N GLU A 85 3.51 10.23 -6.07
CA GLU A 85 2.66 10.91 -5.08
C GLU A 85 1.83 12.00 -5.77
N ARG A 86 0.54 12.07 -5.44
CA ARG A 86 -0.28 13.20 -5.85
C ARG A 86 0.15 14.42 -5.04
N THR A 87 0.73 15.42 -5.68
CA THR A 87 0.89 16.73 -5.04
C THR A 87 -0.50 17.29 -4.73
N ALA A 88 -0.75 17.58 -3.45
CA ALA A 88 -1.96 18.27 -3.04
C ALA A 88 -1.82 19.74 -3.46
N ASP A 89 -2.54 20.14 -4.50
CA ASP A 89 -2.74 21.55 -4.87
C ASP A 89 -3.75 22.23 -3.93
#